data_AF-A0A481D198-F1
#
_entry.id   AF-A0A481D198-F1
#
_cell.length_a   1.000
_cell.length_b   1.000
_cell.length_c   1.000
_cell.angle_alpha   90.00
_cell.angle_beta   90.00
_cell.angle_gamma   90.00
#
_symmetry.space_group_name_H-M   'P 1'
#
loop_
_entity.id
_entity.type
_entity.pdbx_description
1 polymer ?
#
loop_
_entity_poly.entity_id
_entity_poly.type
_entity_poly.pdbx_seq_one_letter_code
_entity_poly.pdbx_strand_id
1 'polypeptide(L)'
;MELVQVLRRGLQQVSGHGGLRGYLRVLFRANDVRVGTLVGEDKYGNKYYEDNKQFFGRHRWVIYTTEMNGRDTFWDVDGSMVPPEWHRWLHCMTDDPPTTKPPTARKYIWTNHKFNVSGTPQQYVP
;
A
#
# COMPACT_ATOMS: atom_id res chain seq x y z
N MET A 1 -10.42 29.98 -15.36
CA MET A 1 -10.47 30.12 -13.89
C MET A 1 -9.82 28.89 -13.27
N GLU A 2 -8.72 29.04 -12.54
CA GLU A 2 -7.99 27.90 -11.94
C GLU A 2 -8.86 27.08 -10.98
N LEU A 3 -9.80 27.73 -10.30
CA LEU A 3 -10.76 27.08 -9.40
C LEU A 3 -11.54 25.94 -10.07
N VAL A 4 -11.96 26.12 -11.33
CA VAL A 4 -12.68 25.07 -12.07
C VAL A 4 -11.81 23.83 -12.26
N GLN A 5 -10.50 24.01 -12.50
CA GLN A 5 -9.55 22.90 -12.63
C GLN A 5 -9.31 22.21 -11.29
N VAL A 6 -9.32 22.94 -10.18
CA VAL A 6 -9.22 22.37 -8.82
C VAL A 6 -10.46 21.52 -8.52
N LEU A 7 -11.66 22.03 -8.76
CA LEU A 7 -12.91 21.27 -8.57
C LEU A 7 -12.96 20.02 -9.45
N ARG A 8 -12.55 20.14 -10.72
CA ARG A 8 -12.48 19.00 -11.65
C ARG A 8 -11.54 17.91 -11.14
N ARG A 9 -10.37 18.29 -10.59
CA ARG A 9 -9.42 17.35 -9.97
C ARG A 9 -10.05 16.64 -8.76
N GLY A 10 -10.78 17.35 -7.91
CA GLY A 10 -11.51 16.74 -6.79
C GLY A 10 -12.56 15.72 -7.24
N LEU A 11 -13.36 16.05 -8.25
CA LEU A 11 -14.34 15.11 -8.81
C LEU A 11 -13.67 13.89 -9.46
N GLN A 12 -12.52 14.09 -10.12
CA GLN A 12 -11.72 12.99 -10.67
C GLN A 12 -11.15 12.08 -9.58
N GLN A 13 -10.82 12.58 -8.39
CA GLN A 13 -10.42 11.74 -7.25
C GLN A 13 -11.57 10.84 -6.79
N VAL A 14 -12.79 11.38 -6.69
CA VAL A 14 -13.97 10.57 -6.36
C VAL A 14 -14.19 9.47 -7.41
N SER A 15 -14.11 9.81 -8.69
CA SER A 15 -14.25 8.82 -9.76
C SER A 15 -13.10 7.82 -9.78
N GLY A 16 -11.86 8.24 -9.51
CA GLY A 16 -10.66 7.40 -9.55
C GLY A 16 -10.61 6.36 -8.44
N HIS A 17 -11.32 6.58 -7.34
CA HIS A 17 -11.51 5.58 -6.28
C HIS A 17 -12.72 4.67 -6.49
N GLY A 18 -13.33 4.67 -7.69
CA GLY A 18 -14.50 3.84 -7.98
C GLY A 18 -15.80 4.39 -7.40
N GLY A 19 -15.94 5.72 -7.35
CA GLY A 19 -17.13 6.42 -6.87
C GLY A 19 -17.11 6.70 -5.37
N LEU A 20 -18.22 7.24 -4.86
CA LEU A 20 -18.30 7.80 -3.51
C LEU A 20 -17.98 6.77 -2.41
N ARG A 21 -18.43 5.52 -2.56
CA ARG A 21 -18.15 4.46 -1.57
C ARG A 21 -16.66 4.16 -1.45
N GLY A 22 -15.96 4.04 -2.58
CA GLY A 22 -14.53 3.79 -2.58
C GLY A 22 -13.73 5.01 -2.12
N TYR A 23 -14.17 6.21 -2.50
CA TYR A 23 -13.62 7.47 -1.99
C TYR A 23 -13.73 7.58 -0.46
N LEU A 24 -14.89 7.28 0.13
CA LEU A 24 -15.05 7.29 1.58
C LEU A 24 -14.22 6.18 2.24
N ARG A 25 -14.13 5.00 1.62
CA ARG A 25 -13.30 3.90 2.14
C ARG A 25 -11.82 4.30 2.23
N VAL A 26 -11.27 4.90 1.19
CA VAL A 26 -9.86 5.34 1.22
C VAL A 26 -9.68 6.53 2.15
N LEU A 27 -10.64 7.47 2.17
CA LEU A 27 -10.60 8.63 3.07
C LEU A 27 -10.48 8.20 4.54
N PHE A 28 -11.33 7.27 4.99
CA PHE A 28 -11.33 6.85 6.40
C PHE A 28 -10.20 5.87 6.75
N ARG A 29 -9.64 5.12 5.78
CA ARG A 29 -8.54 4.18 6.05
C ARG A 29 -7.15 4.80 5.91
N ALA A 30 -6.97 5.66 4.90
CA ALA A 30 -5.67 6.24 4.55
C ALA A 30 -5.52 7.70 5.00
N ASN A 31 -6.61 8.35 5.44
CA ASN A 31 -6.67 9.79 5.71
C ASN A 31 -6.19 10.64 4.52
N ASP A 32 -6.33 10.08 3.31
CA ASP A 32 -5.99 10.71 2.05
C ASP A 32 -6.85 10.13 0.92
N VAL A 33 -7.01 10.92 -0.14
CA VAL A 33 -7.87 10.62 -1.29
C VAL A 33 -7.14 10.81 -2.62
N ARG A 34 -5.81 11.01 -2.58
CA ARG A 34 -5.01 11.05 -3.80
C ARG A 34 -5.17 9.76 -4.60
N VAL A 35 -5.13 9.91 -5.92
CA VAL A 35 -5.12 8.79 -6.87
C VAL A 35 -3.71 8.66 -7.41
N GLY A 36 -3.31 7.45 -7.77
CA GLY A 36 -2.01 7.16 -8.34
C GLY A 36 -2.11 5.98 -9.30
N THR A 37 -1.06 5.77 -10.07
CA THR A 37 -0.94 4.59 -10.93
C THR A 37 -0.74 3.37 -10.05
N LEU A 38 -1.55 2.33 -10.22
CA LEU A 38 -1.36 1.05 -9.54
C LEU A 38 -0.14 0.35 -10.12
N VAL A 39 0.93 0.25 -9.33
CA VAL A 39 2.20 -0.38 -9.72
C VAL A 39 2.13 -1.90 -9.56
N GLY A 40 1.39 -2.37 -8.55
CA GLY A 40 1.14 -3.78 -8.36
C GLY A 40 0.39 -4.08 -7.06
N GLU A 41 0.10 -5.36 -6.89
CA GLU A 41 -0.55 -5.92 -5.71
C GLU A 41 0.27 -7.13 -5.25
N ASP A 42 0.53 -7.23 -3.95
CA ASP A 42 1.18 -8.41 -3.40
C ASP A 42 0.18 -9.56 -3.19
N LYS A 43 0.70 -10.72 -2.78
CA LYS A 43 -0.13 -11.91 -2.50
C LYS A 43 -1.10 -11.75 -1.31
N TYR A 44 -0.98 -10.68 -0.54
CA TYR A 44 -1.85 -10.38 0.62
C TYR A 44 -2.97 -9.41 0.27
N GLY A 45 -2.90 -8.76 -0.89
CA GLY A 45 -3.83 -7.72 -1.31
C GLY A 45 -3.41 -6.30 -0.94
N ASN A 46 -2.16 -6.09 -0.50
CA ASN A 46 -1.62 -4.74 -0.37
C ASN A 46 -1.40 -4.17 -1.78
N LYS A 47 -1.95 -2.98 -2.03
CA LYS A 47 -1.89 -2.32 -3.34
C LYS A 47 -0.90 -1.17 -3.31
N TYR A 48 0.06 -1.19 -4.22
CA TYR A 48 1.17 -0.24 -4.29
C TYR A 48 0.95 0.75 -5.41
N TYR A 49 1.06 2.04 -5.10
CA TYR A 49 0.72 3.13 -6.01
C TYR A 49 1.88 4.10 -6.16
N GLU A 50 1.96 4.72 -7.34
CA GLU A 50 2.94 5.76 -7.65
C GLU A 50 2.30 6.99 -8.32
N ASP A 51 2.78 8.17 -7.95
CA ASP A 51 2.53 9.45 -8.61
C ASP A 51 3.78 10.34 -8.53
N ASN A 52 4.64 10.31 -9.56
CA ASN A 52 5.87 11.11 -9.62
C ASN A 52 5.63 12.62 -9.75
N LYS A 53 4.37 13.07 -9.86
CA LYS A 53 4.04 14.50 -9.75
C LYS A 53 4.02 14.96 -8.29
N GLN A 54 3.87 14.04 -7.33
CA GLN A 54 4.06 14.33 -5.92
C GLN A 54 5.55 14.46 -5.60
N PHE A 55 5.85 15.21 -4.54
CA PHE A 55 7.21 15.33 -4.04
C PHE A 55 7.72 13.99 -3.44
N PHE A 56 9.04 13.89 -3.32
CA PHE A 56 9.71 12.73 -2.73
C PHE A 56 9.19 12.43 -1.32
N GLY A 57 8.92 11.16 -1.03
CA GLY A 57 8.23 10.72 0.19
C GLY A 57 6.70 10.62 0.10
N ARG A 58 6.05 11.30 -0.86
CA ARG A 58 4.61 11.10 -1.16
C ARG A 58 4.33 10.37 -2.47
N HIS A 59 5.30 10.39 -3.38
CA HIS A 59 5.21 9.77 -4.70
C HIS A 59 4.95 8.26 -4.69
N ARG A 60 5.25 7.52 -3.61
CA ARG A 60 4.94 6.08 -3.47
C ARG A 60 4.17 5.83 -2.19
N TRP A 61 3.17 4.96 -2.26
CA TRP A 61 2.41 4.54 -1.08
C TRP A 61 1.78 3.17 -1.25
N VAL A 62 1.29 2.65 -0.13
CA VAL A 62 0.56 1.38 -0.07
C VAL A 62 -0.84 1.64 0.49
N ILE A 63 -1.84 1.01 -0.11
CA ILE A 63 -3.15 0.81 0.50
C ILE A 63 -3.17 -0.62 1.03
N TYR A 64 -3.11 -0.75 2.35
CA TYR A 64 -3.05 -2.05 3.01
C TYR A 64 -4.30 -2.88 2.76
N THR A 65 -4.11 -4.20 2.71
CA THR A 65 -5.19 -5.18 2.67
C THR A 65 -6.11 -5.05 3.89
N THR A 66 -7.32 -5.59 3.78
CA THR A 66 -8.28 -5.62 4.89
C THR A 66 -8.16 -6.87 5.75
N GLU A 67 -7.43 -7.88 5.29
CA GLU A 67 -7.16 -9.06 6.08
C GLU A 67 -5.76 -9.58 5.73
N MET A 68 -4.95 -9.88 6.74
CA MET A 68 -3.63 -10.45 6.54
C MET A 68 -3.33 -11.50 7.62
N ASN A 69 -2.79 -12.65 7.22
CA ASN A 69 -2.49 -13.79 8.10
C ASN A 69 -3.64 -14.18 9.06
N GLY A 70 -4.90 -14.04 8.64
CA GLY A 70 -6.09 -14.34 9.46
C GLY A 70 -6.48 -13.27 10.48
N ARG A 71 -5.85 -12.09 10.44
CA ARG A 71 -6.22 -10.91 11.24
C ARG A 71 -7.00 -9.92 10.37
N ASP A 72 -8.10 -9.38 10.91
CA ASP A 72 -8.79 -8.23 10.32
C ASP A 72 -7.90 -6.98 10.44
N THR A 73 -7.45 -6.47 9.30
CA THR A 73 -6.61 -5.27 9.16
C THR A 73 -7.37 -4.17 8.42
N PHE A 74 -8.71 -4.20 8.46
CA PHE A 74 -9.51 -3.13 7.87
C PHE A 74 -9.16 -1.79 8.52
N TRP A 75 -9.14 -1.74 9.86
CA TRP A 75 -8.75 -0.56 10.64
C TRP A 75 -7.36 -0.70 11.26
N ASP A 76 -6.97 -1.91 11.66
CA ASP A 76 -5.67 -2.22 12.26
C ASP A 76 -4.57 -2.39 11.20
N VAL A 77 -4.31 -1.33 10.43
CA VAL A 77 -3.21 -1.32 9.47
C VAL A 77 -1.86 -1.18 10.20
N ASP A 78 -0.84 -1.89 9.73
CA ASP A 78 0.50 -1.88 10.32
C ASP A 78 1.57 -1.77 9.22
N GLY A 79 2.59 -0.93 9.45
CA GLY A 79 3.74 -0.78 8.56
C GLY A 79 4.52 -2.08 8.36
N SER A 80 4.50 -2.98 9.34
CA SER A 80 5.18 -4.28 9.24
C SER A 80 4.49 -5.28 8.30
N MET A 81 3.31 -4.96 7.78
CA MET A 81 2.55 -5.81 6.83
C MET A 81 3.17 -5.86 5.43
N VAL A 82 4.05 -4.91 5.09
CA VAL A 82 4.68 -4.87 3.76
C VAL A 82 5.71 -6.01 3.65
N PRO A 83 5.58 -6.91 2.65
CA PRO A 83 6.53 -7.99 2.49
C PRO A 83 7.89 -7.46 1.96
N PRO A 84 8.99 -8.19 2.20
CA PRO A 84 10.35 -7.69 1.94
C PRO A 84 10.61 -7.25 0.50
N GLU A 85 9.99 -7.91 -0.47
CA GLU A 85 10.13 -7.60 -1.90
C GLU A 85 9.57 -6.22 -2.26
N TRP A 86 8.46 -5.82 -1.65
CA TRP A 86 7.85 -4.50 -1.83
C TRP A 86 8.45 -3.45 -0.89
N HIS A 87 9.00 -3.86 0.25
CA HIS A 87 9.64 -2.98 1.22
C HIS A 87 10.78 -2.18 0.58
N ARG A 88 11.60 -2.81 -0.27
CA ARG A 88 12.70 -2.10 -0.99
C ARG A 88 12.18 -0.96 -1.86
N TRP A 89 11.11 -1.22 -2.62
CA TRP A 89 10.54 -0.24 -3.55
C TRP A 89 9.80 0.89 -2.82
N LEU A 90 8.99 0.52 -1.81
CA LEU A 90 8.22 1.48 -1.01
C LEU A 90 9.13 2.44 -0.23
N HIS A 91 10.23 1.92 0.32
CA HIS A 91 11.24 2.72 1.03
C HIS A 91 12.32 3.34 0.12
N CYS A 92 12.08 3.37 -1.20
CA CYS A 92 12.96 4.04 -2.16
C CYS A 92 14.41 3.53 -2.14
N MET A 93 14.63 2.26 -1.78
CA MET A 93 15.95 1.63 -1.89
C MET A 93 16.29 1.28 -3.35
N THR A 94 15.28 1.26 -4.21
CA THR A 94 15.38 0.96 -5.64
C THR A 94 14.22 1.61 -6.39
N ASP A 95 14.42 1.92 -7.66
CA ASP A 95 13.35 2.41 -8.53
C ASP A 95 12.44 1.30 -9.04
N ASP A 96 12.95 0.07 -9.10
CA ASP A 96 12.25 -1.04 -9.72
C ASP A 96 11.34 -1.77 -8.71
N PRO A 97 10.04 -1.91 -8.98
CA PRO A 97 9.17 -2.75 -8.17
C PRO A 97 9.48 -4.24 -8.37
N PRO A 98 9.07 -5.12 -7.44
CA PRO A 98 9.29 -6.56 -7.58
C PRO A 98 8.53 -7.19 -8.75
N THR A 99 7.53 -6.49 -9.31
CA THR A 99 6.86 -6.89 -10.56
C THR A 99 7.76 -6.75 -11.78
N THR A 100 8.67 -5.77 -11.79
CA THR A 100 9.63 -5.53 -12.88
C THR A 100 10.96 -6.24 -12.63
N LYS A 101 11.45 -6.23 -11.39
CA LYS A 101 12.66 -6.94 -10.97
C LYS A 101 12.36 -7.89 -9.81
N PRO A 102 11.91 -9.12 -10.10
CA PRO A 102 11.55 -10.09 -9.08
C PRO A 102 12.72 -10.44 -8.17
N PRO A 103 12.48 -10.69 -6.87
CA PRO A 103 13.52 -11.16 -5.96
C PRO A 103 13.99 -12.57 -6.37
N THR A 104 15.28 -12.86 -6.14
CA THR A 104 15.80 -14.20 -6.44
C THR A 104 15.19 -15.23 -5.49
N ALA A 105 14.49 -16.22 -6.05
CA ALA A 105 13.91 -17.30 -5.27
C ALA A 105 14.99 -18.16 -4.57
N ARG A 106 14.69 -18.55 -3.32
CA ARG A 106 15.51 -19.46 -2.51
C ARG A 106 14.59 -20.35 -1.69
N LYS A 107 15.00 -21.61 -1.49
CA LYS A 107 14.23 -22.62 -0.75
C LYS A 107 13.94 -22.27 0.72
N TYR A 108 14.74 -21.38 1.31
CA TYR A 108 14.65 -21.00 2.72
C TYR A 108 13.94 -19.67 2.95
N ILE A 109 13.69 -18.89 1.88
CA ILE A 109 12.94 -17.64 2.03
C ILE A 109 11.51 -18.00 2.40
N TRP A 110 10.98 -17.30 3.40
CA TRP A 110 9.61 -17.51 3.83
C TRP A 110 8.64 -17.23 2.69
N THR A 111 7.89 -18.27 2.32
CA THR A 111 6.80 -18.13 1.35
C THR A 111 5.66 -17.28 1.91
N ASN A 112 5.50 -17.26 3.24
CA ASN A 112 4.54 -16.44 3.94
C ASN A 112 5.25 -15.46 4.90
N HIS A 113 5.31 -14.19 4.51
CA HIS A 113 5.63 -13.07 5.37
C HIS A 113 4.65 -13.01 6.56
N LYS A 114 5.18 -12.66 7.73
CA LYS A 114 4.43 -12.45 8.96
C LYS A 114 4.71 -11.02 9.40
N PHE A 115 3.65 -10.25 9.66
CA PHE A 115 3.75 -8.94 10.27
C PHE A 115 4.24 -9.05 11.73
N ASN A 116 4.40 -7.91 12.41
CA ASN A 116 4.87 -7.85 13.79
C ASN A 116 3.91 -8.60 14.74
N VAL A 117 4.40 -9.68 15.34
CA VAL A 117 3.67 -10.53 16.28
C VAL A 117 3.95 -10.20 17.75
N SER A 118 4.64 -9.09 18.04
CA SER A 118 4.85 -8.63 19.41
C SER A 118 3.52 -8.41 20.14
N GLY A 119 3.41 -8.86 21.40
CA GLY A 119 2.18 -8.76 22.19
C GLY A 119 1.12 -9.82 21.85
N THR A 120 1.41 -10.75 20.94
CA THR A 120 0.55 -11.89 20.62
C THR A 120 1.12 -13.19 21.21
N PRO A 121 0.34 -14.29 21.30
CA PRO A 121 0.87 -15.61 21.66
C PRO A 121 1.99 -16.12 20.74
N GLN A 122 2.15 -15.55 19.55
CA GLN A 122 3.21 -15.91 18.58
C GLN A 122 4.48 -15.06 18.70
N GLN A 123 4.58 -14.20 19.72
CA GLN A 123 5.76 -13.38 19.94
C GLN A 123 7.00 -14.23 20.23
N TYR A 124 8.17 -13.67 19.94
CA TYR A 124 9.45 -14.27 20.34
C TYR A 124 9.61 -14.22 21.87
N VAL A 125 10.10 -15.31 22.46
CA VAL A 125 10.48 -15.41 23.88
C VAL A 125 11.95 -15.86 23.91
N PRO A 126 12.86 -15.05 24.49
CA PRO A 126 14.28 -15.37 24.57
C PRO A 126 14.60 -16.47 25.59
#